data_AF-X6MSA1-F1
#
_entry.id   AF-X6MSA1-F1
#
_cell.length_a   1.000
_cell.length_b   1.000
_cell.length_c   1.000
_cell.angle_alpha   90.00
_cell.angle_beta   90.00
_cell.angle_gamma   90.00
#
_symmetry.space_group_name_H-M   'P 1'
#
loop_
_entity.id
_entity.type
_entity.pdbx_description
1 polymer ?
#
loop_
_entity_poly.entity_id
_entity_poly.type
_entity_poly.pdbx_seq_one_letter_code
_entity_poly.pdbx_strand_id
1 'polypeptide(L)'
;MNQLITYTQSNKIRKSMKTMVGTKDHLLIRCIVSRSEIDLKEIITTFNNKFGEGKSLSQWLKEEASGAYRKILIGLCGFDTNQEQQIQETLDAVTDTKLEDNKSWDQYWTTSPSVQLNSEFDATIAAQIFADIAFRMCIYHHPMFTHILDILSVVTSINNQQRQELKQKFESNGKNTKKATLEDVVSQILGKRGKTTLLMVSLLSPIAYYRAQIIREGLKNLPLLIETICTSTNAQLRDTMLAYVTHYKADLVSDVDKATKGKKNLNWMLKEILKSQRPEGLQLNMTEVNKDMKELKEASESNKANAGFGTWENFFVSRSLSHIKKVAEVYDTISGLTLDSNKTILCFSLFIFVEKAILLTFGYY
;
A
#
# COMPACT_ATOMS: atom_id res chain seq x y z
N MET A 1 -1.86 13.92 -4.48
CA MET A 1 -1.60 12.84 -3.51
C MET A 1 -1.33 11.52 -4.22
N ASN A 2 -2.14 11.16 -5.22
CA ASN A 2 -2.03 9.85 -5.90
C ASN A 2 -0.74 9.63 -6.67
N GLN A 3 -0.33 10.55 -7.55
CA GLN A 3 0.79 10.37 -8.49
C GLN A 3 2.10 9.84 -7.90
N LEU A 4 2.34 10.01 -6.60
CA LEU A 4 3.53 9.45 -6.02
C LEU A 4 3.39 8.37 -4.99
N ILE A 5 2.28 8.26 -4.30
CA ILE A 5 1.96 6.94 -3.76
C ILE A 5 2.02 5.93 -4.92
N THR A 6 1.56 6.33 -6.10
CA THR A 6 1.74 5.61 -7.35
C THR A 6 3.21 5.30 -7.69
N TYR A 7 4.07 6.30 -7.92
CA TYR A 7 5.49 6.09 -8.28
C TYR A 7 6.29 5.34 -7.21
N THR A 8 6.00 5.58 -5.93
CA THR A 8 6.53 4.86 -4.77
C THR A 8 6.28 3.38 -4.84
N GLN A 9 5.00 3.03 -4.93
CA GLN A 9 4.57 1.66 -4.90
C GLN A 9 5.09 0.98 -6.17
N SER A 10 5.11 1.69 -7.31
CA SER A 10 5.76 1.22 -8.54
C SER A 10 7.25 0.88 -8.34
N ASN A 11 8.04 1.79 -7.74
CA ASN A 11 9.46 1.54 -7.49
C ASN A 11 9.66 0.42 -6.45
N LYS A 12 8.76 0.27 -5.47
CA LYS A 12 8.82 -0.83 -4.48
C LYS A 12 8.49 -2.17 -5.10
N ILE A 13 7.49 -2.24 -5.96
CA ILE A 13 7.18 -3.40 -6.78
C ILE A 13 8.43 -3.78 -7.59
N ARG A 14 9.07 -2.81 -8.27
CA ARG A 14 10.34 -3.06 -8.99
C ARG A 14 11.44 -3.57 -8.05
N LYS A 15 11.70 -2.90 -6.92
CA LYS A 15 12.73 -3.30 -5.94
C LYS A 15 12.43 -4.64 -5.26
N SER A 16 11.17 -5.07 -5.25
CA SER A 16 10.79 -6.37 -4.69
C SER A 16 11.15 -7.51 -5.62
N MET A 17 11.16 -7.28 -6.93
CA MET A 17 11.48 -8.28 -7.96
C MET A 17 12.92 -8.18 -8.46
N LYS A 18 13.45 -6.96 -8.64
CA LYS A 18 14.83 -6.72 -9.06
C LYS A 18 15.79 -6.85 -7.88
N THR A 19 16.05 -8.08 -7.44
CA THR A 19 17.04 -8.36 -6.39
C THR A 19 18.11 -9.34 -6.86
N MET A 20 19.27 -9.36 -6.18
CA MET A 20 20.36 -10.28 -6.52
C MET A 20 20.01 -11.74 -6.20
N VAL A 21 19.06 -12.00 -5.29
CA VAL A 21 18.67 -13.35 -4.85
C VAL A 21 17.15 -13.40 -4.66
N GLY A 22 16.46 -13.89 -5.69
CA GLY A 22 15.01 -14.12 -5.68
C GLY A 22 14.16 -12.88 -5.45
N THR A 23 12.87 -13.10 -5.19
CA THR A 23 11.88 -12.04 -4.98
C THR A 23 11.67 -11.76 -3.49
N LYS A 24 11.50 -10.49 -3.11
CA LYS A 24 11.02 -10.08 -1.77
C LYS A 24 9.50 -10.14 -1.71
N ASP A 25 8.94 -11.34 -1.66
CA ASP A 25 7.49 -11.57 -1.78
C ASP A 25 6.66 -10.83 -0.74
N HIS A 26 7.14 -10.69 0.50
CA HIS A 26 6.46 -9.90 1.52
C HIS A 26 6.22 -8.46 1.08
N LEU A 27 7.19 -7.84 0.40
CA LEU A 27 7.05 -6.48 -0.13
C LEU A 27 6.13 -6.46 -1.34
N LEU A 28 6.29 -7.41 -2.27
CA LEU A 28 5.45 -7.51 -3.47
C LEU A 28 3.96 -7.69 -3.12
N ILE A 29 3.66 -8.67 -2.25
CA ILE A 29 2.32 -8.95 -1.75
C ILE A 29 1.75 -7.71 -1.06
N ARG A 30 2.53 -7.06 -0.18
CA ARG A 30 2.06 -5.86 0.52
C ARG A 30 1.68 -4.74 -0.44
N CYS A 31 2.53 -4.44 -1.41
CA CYS A 31 2.26 -3.39 -2.40
C CYS A 31 1.02 -3.70 -3.24
N ILE A 32 0.84 -4.94 -3.70
CA ILE A 32 -0.30 -5.34 -4.52
C ILE A 32 -1.60 -5.39 -3.71
N VAL A 33 -1.61 -6.10 -2.58
CA VAL A 33 -2.81 -6.29 -1.75
C VAL A 33 -3.31 -4.97 -1.15
N SER A 34 -2.41 -4.13 -0.63
CA SER A 34 -2.83 -2.87 0.00
C SER A 34 -3.38 -1.82 -0.97
N ARG A 35 -3.17 -2.01 -2.29
CA ARG A 35 -3.54 -1.04 -3.33
C ARG A 35 -4.56 -1.57 -4.34
N SER A 36 -4.86 -2.87 -4.34
CA SER A 36 -5.76 -3.52 -5.33
C SER A 36 -7.16 -2.92 -5.33
N GLU A 37 -7.63 -2.39 -4.20
CA GLU A 37 -8.95 -1.78 -4.03
C GLU A 37 -8.88 -0.25 -3.93
N ILE A 38 -7.76 0.36 -4.33
CA ILE A 38 -7.53 1.81 -4.27
C ILE A 38 -7.12 2.34 -5.64
N ASP A 39 -5.89 2.07 -6.07
CA ASP A 39 -5.27 2.72 -7.24
C ASP A 39 -4.21 1.84 -7.93
N LEU A 40 -4.26 0.51 -7.74
CA LEU A 40 -3.27 -0.40 -8.32
C LEU A 40 -3.15 -0.27 -9.85
N LYS A 41 -4.23 0.10 -10.57
CA LYS A 41 -4.15 0.37 -12.01
C LYS A 41 -3.20 1.52 -12.34
N GLU A 42 -3.25 2.60 -11.58
CA GLU A 42 -2.34 3.75 -11.75
C GLU A 42 -0.89 3.36 -11.47
N ILE A 43 -0.68 2.54 -10.43
CA ILE A 43 0.63 1.99 -10.05
C ILE A 43 1.18 1.14 -11.19
N ILE A 44 0.36 0.29 -11.81
CA ILE A 44 0.75 -0.53 -12.95
C ILE A 44 1.19 0.34 -14.13
N THR A 45 0.42 1.37 -14.48
CA THR A 45 0.76 2.29 -15.57
C THR A 45 2.10 2.99 -15.29
N THR A 46 2.30 3.48 -14.07
CA THR A 46 3.55 4.16 -13.69
C THR A 46 4.73 3.19 -13.66
N PHE A 47 4.53 1.95 -13.21
CA PHE A 47 5.54 0.91 -13.30
C PHE A 47 5.97 0.68 -14.74
N ASN A 48 5.03 0.39 -15.64
CA ASN A 48 5.32 0.09 -17.04
C ASN A 48 6.08 1.24 -17.72
N ASN A 49 5.67 2.48 -17.45
CA ASN A 49 6.26 3.66 -18.09
C ASN A 49 7.64 4.04 -17.53
N LYS A 50 7.91 3.85 -16.23
CA LYS A 50 9.11 4.41 -15.56
C LYS A 50 10.09 3.37 -15.01
N PHE A 51 9.62 2.15 -14.77
CA PHE A 51 10.32 1.14 -13.98
C PHE A 51 10.38 -0.24 -14.65
N GLY A 52 9.62 -0.43 -15.73
CA GLY A 52 9.49 -1.71 -16.42
C GLY A 52 10.75 -2.18 -17.15
N GLU A 53 11.69 -1.27 -17.45
CA GLU A 53 12.96 -1.58 -18.14
C GLU A 53 12.73 -2.36 -19.46
N GLY A 54 11.71 -1.95 -20.22
CA GLY A 54 11.30 -2.61 -21.47
C GLY A 54 10.32 -3.78 -21.30
N LYS A 55 9.95 -4.12 -20.05
CA LYS A 55 8.97 -5.17 -19.74
C LYS A 55 7.78 -4.61 -18.96
N SER A 56 6.58 -5.13 -19.23
CA SER A 56 5.37 -4.82 -18.45
C SER A 56 5.40 -5.50 -17.07
N LEU A 57 4.62 -4.99 -16.11
CA LEU A 57 4.46 -5.64 -14.81
C LEU A 57 3.96 -7.09 -14.94
N SER A 58 3.09 -7.37 -15.92
CA SER A 58 2.64 -8.74 -16.21
C SER A 58 3.83 -9.66 -16.51
N GLN A 59 4.75 -9.22 -17.39
CA GLN A 59 5.95 -9.99 -17.75
C GLN A 59 6.87 -10.19 -16.54
N TRP A 60 7.13 -9.15 -15.74
CA TRP A 60 7.90 -9.26 -14.51
C TRP A 60 7.29 -10.29 -13.54
N LEU A 61 5.98 -10.24 -13.31
CA LEU A 61 5.29 -11.20 -12.44
C LEU A 61 5.33 -12.63 -12.99
N LYS A 62 5.36 -12.80 -14.32
CA LYS A 62 5.44 -14.12 -14.96
C LYS A 62 6.80 -14.78 -14.79
N GLU A 63 7.86 -13.98 -14.79
CA GLU A 63 9.25 -14.40 -14.60
C GLU A 63 9.53 -14.69 -13.11
N GLU A 64 8.98 -13.89 -12.21
CA GLU A 64 9.30 -13.93 -10.76
C GLU A 64 8.37 -14.83 -9.93
N ALA A 65 7.16 -15.13 -10.42
CA ALA A 65 6.19 -15.95 -9.71
C ALA A 65 5.78 -17.19 -10.53
N SER A 66 5.34 -18.24 -9.84
CA SER A 66 4.87 -19.47 -10.47
C SER A 66 3.57 -19.99 -9.82
N GLY A 67 2.91 -20.92 -10.51
CA GLY A 67 1.73 -21.62 -10.00
C GLY A 67 0.57 -20.70 -9.59
N ALA A 68 -0.12 -21.09 -8.50
CA ALA A 68 -1.24 -20.35 -7.93
C ALA A 68 -0.85 -18.92 -7.52
N TYR A 69 0.36 -18.74 -6.96
CA TYR A 69 0.85 -17.43 -6.53
C TYR A 69 0.89 -16.43 -7.68
N ARG A 70 1.45 -16.82 -8.84
CA ARG A 70 1.44 -16.00 -10.05
C ARG A 70 0.03 -15.66 -10.52
N LYS A 71 -0.85 -16.66 -10.60
CA LYS A 71 -2.23 -16.47 -11.08
C LYS A 71 -2.96 -15.40 -10.28
N ILE A 72 -2.80 -15.43 -8.95
CA ILE A 72 -3.44 -14.44 -8.08
C ILE A 72 -2.84 -13.04 -8.30
N LEU A 73 -1.50 -12.91 -8.36
CA LEU A 73 -0.87 -11.61 -8.57
C LEU A 73 -1.31 -10.97 -9.89
N ILE A 74 -1.35 -11.76 -10.98
CA ILE A 74 -1.84 -11.33 -12.29
C ILE A 74 -3.32 -10.89 -12.21
N GLY A 75 -4.17 -11.71 -11.58
CA GLY A 75 -5.59 -11.40 -11.40
C GLY A 75 -5.84 -10.15 -10.57
N LEU A 76 -5.11 -9.96 -9.47
CA LEU A 76 -5.20 -8.74 -8.65
C LEU A 76 -4.75 -7.49 -9.42
N CYS A 77 -3.82 -7.63 -10.35
CA CYS A 77 -3.42 -6.54 -11.24
C CYS A 77 -4.44 -6.28 -12.37
N GLY A 78 -5.47 -7.10 -12.52
CA GLY A 78 -6.48 -6.97 -13.57
C GLY A 78 -5.98 -7.35 -14.96
N PHE A 79 -4.90 -8.13 -15.05
CA PHE A 79 -4.42 -8.66 -16.33
C PHE A 79 -5.23 -9.91 -16.70
N ASP A 80 -5.64 -10.00 -17.97
CA ASP A 80 -6.31 -11.19 -18.46
C ASP A 80 -5.34 -12.38 -18.44
N THR A 81 -5.76 -13.50 -17.85
CA THR A 81 -4.99 -14.74 -17.85
C THR A 81 -4.99 -15.44 -19.22
N ASN A 82 -5.89 -15.05 -20.14
CA ASN A 82 -6.17 -15.73 -21.41
C ASN A 82 -5.94 -14.88 -22.68
N GLN A 83 -5.65 -13.58 -22.58
CA GLN A 83 -5.43 -12.72 -23.74
C GLN A 83 -4.06 -12.04 -23.71
N GLU A 84 -3.04 -12.72 -24.24
CA GLU A 84 -1.70 -12.12 -24.37
C GLU A 84 -1.11 -12.18 -25.78
N GLN A 85 -1.78 -12.81 -26.74
CA GLN A 85 -1.36 -12.72 -28.14
C GLN A 85 -1.87 -11.44 -28.84
N GLN A 86 -2.95 -10.81 -28.36
CA GLN A 86 -3.58 -9.68 -29.06
C GLN A 86 -3.05 -8.29 -28.62
N ILE A 87 -2.51 -8.19 -27.39
CA ILE A 87 -2.03 -6.92 -26.85
C ILE A 87 -0.66 -6.53 -27.44
N GLN A 88 0.16 -7.51 -27.85
CA GLN A 88 1.48 -7.26 -28.42
C GLN A 88 1.38 -6.65 -29.84
N GLU A 89 0.50 -7.17 -30.70
CA GLU A 89 0.25 -6.63 -32.04
C GLU A 89 -0.29 -5.18 -32.02
N THR A 90 -1.03 -4.83 -30.97
CA THR A 90 -1.61 -3.48 -30.82
C THR A 90 -0.57 -2.46 -30.31
N LEU A 91 0.38 -2.88 -29.47
CA LEU A 91 1.45 -2.02 -28.95
C LEU A 91 2.50 -1.71 -30.02
N ASP A 92 2.86 -2.69 -30.84
CA ASP A 92 3.83 -2.52 -31.93
C ASP A 92 3.25 -1.67 -33.08
N ALA A 93 1.92 -1.64 -33.25
CA ALA A 93 1.22 -0.77 -34.20
C ALA A 93 1.09 0.70 -33.74
N VAL A 94 1.11 0.97 -32.42
CA VAL A 94 0.97 2.32 -31.85
C VAL A 94 2.30 3.06 -31.81
N THR A 95 3.43 2.36 -31.78
CA THR A 95 4.77 2.97 -31.73
C THR A 95 5.22 3.68 -33.01
N ASP A 96 4.50 3.50 -34.13
CA ASP A 96 4.84 4.10 -35.43
C ASP A 96 4.08 5.40 -35.77
N THR A 97 3.10 5.80 -34.96
CA THR A 97 2.42 7.09 -35.15
C THR A 97 2.90 8.09 -34.10
N LYS A 98 3.61 9.13 -34.57
CA LYS A 98 3.93 10.33 -33.76
C LYS A 98 2.64 10.86 -33.15
N LEU A 99 2.44 10.62 -31.86
CA LEU A 99 1.35 11.19 -31.10
C LEU A 99 1.65 12.68 -30.89
N GLU A 100 0.93 13.52 -31.61
CA GLU A 100 0.87 14.96 -31.37
C GLU A 100 0.26 15.26 -29.99
N ASP A 101 0.92 16.15 -29.27
CA ASP A 101 0.63 16.62 -27.91
C ASP A 101 -0.70 17.40 -27.82
N ASN A 102 -1.82 16.70 -27.80
CA ASN A 102 -3.10 17.33 -27.49
C ASN A 102 -4.03 16.45 -26.64
N LYS A 103 -3.58 16.08 -25.43
CA LYS A 103 -4.45 15.48 -24.41
C LYS A 103 -4.43 16.33 -23.14
N SER A 104 -5.61 16.86 -22.82
CA SER A 104 -5.89 17.67 -21.62
C SER A 104 -5.50 16.93 -20.33
N TRP A 105 -4.85 17.66 -19.42
CA TRP A 105 -4.31 17.15 -18.14
C TRP A 105 -5.37 16.58 -17.18
N ASP A 106 -6.65 16.88 -17.41
CA ASP A 106 -7.75 16.51 -16.50
C ASP A 106 -8.24 15.06 -16.66
N GLN A 107 -7.80 14.33 -17.69
CA GLN A 107 -8.24 12.95 -17.95
C GLN A 107 -7.52 11.88 -17.11
N TYR A 108 -6.48 12.25 -16.34
CA TYR A 108 -5.67 11.35 -15.52
C TYR A 108 -6.16 11.14 -14.07
N TRP A 109 -7.30 11.73 -13.68
CA TRP A 109 -7.74 11.80 -12.28
C TRP A 109 -8.92 10.91 -11.89
N THR A 110 -8.82 9.58 -12.10
CA THR A 110 -9.67 8.62 -11.36
C THR A 110 -8.82 7.46 -10.81
N THR A 111 -8.76 7.31 -9.48
CA THR A 111 -8.18 6.13 -8.84
C THR A 111 -9.06 4.93 -9.16
N SER A 112 -8.68 4.14 -10.16
CA SER A 112 -9.46 2.99 -10.58
C SER A 112 -8.95 1.73 -9.85
N PRO A 113 -9.73 1.15 -8.93
CA PRO A 113 -9.34 -0.10 -8.29
C PRO A 113 -9.33 -1.23 -9.32
N SER A 114 -8.38 -2.16 -9.17
CA SER A 114 -8.29 -3.37 -10.01
C SER A 114 -9.22 -4.48 -9.50
N VAL A 115 -9.46 -4.53 -8.19
CA VAL A 115 -10.48 -5.38 -7.56
C VAL A 115 -11.68 -4.53 -7.22
N GLN A 116 -12.87 -4.94 -7.66
CA GLN A 116 -14.12 -4.19 -7.51
C GLN A 116 -15.18 -5.01 -6.78
N LEU A 117 -16.29 -4.36 -6.43
CA LEU A 117 -17.48 -5.05 -5.93
C LEU A 117 -17.97 -6.02 -7.01
N ASN A 118 -18.18 -7.28 -6.65
CA ASN A 118 -18.77 -8.27 -7.54
C ASN A 118 -20.28 -8.34 -7.30
N SER A 119 -21.08 -7.90 -8.27
CA SER A 119 -22.55 -7.89 -8.15
C SER A 119 -23.19 -9.28 -8.13
N GLU A 120 -22.50 -10.30 -8.64
CA GLU A 120 -22.98 -11.68 -8.69
C GLU A 120 -22.59 -12.48 -7.43
N PHE A 121 -21.82 -11.88 -6.52
CA PHE A 121 -21.33 -12.57 -5.34
C PHE A 121 -22.42 -12.80 -4.30
N ASP A 122 -22.59 -14.06 -3.90
CA ASP A 122 -23.42 -14.46 -2.76
C ASP A 122 -22.53 -15.05 -1.65
N ALA A 123 -22.46 -14.33 -0.52
CA ALA A 123 -21.65 -14.72 0.62
C ALA A 123 -22.09 -16.05 1.27
N THR A 124 -23.36 -16.41 1.18
CA THR A 124 -23.91 -17.67 1.73
C THR A 124 -23.49 -18.85 0.87
N ILE A 125 -23.63 -18.73 -0.45
CA ILE A 125 -23.21 -19.78 -1.40
C ILE A 125 -21.69 -19.96 -1.30
N ALA A 126 -20.93 -18.87 -1.31
CA ALA A 126 -19.48 -18.93 -1.16
C ALA A 126 -19.08 -19.58 0.18
N ALA A 127 -19.69 -19.18 1.30
CA ALA A 127 -19.44 -19.81 2.60
C ALA A 127 -19.70 -21.33 2.58
N GLN A 128 -20.74 -21.78 1.88
CA GLN A 128 -21.06 -23.20 1.73
C GLN A 128 -19.98 -23.96 0.93
N ILE A 129 -19.43 -23.35 -0.13
CA ILE A 129 -18.32 -23.92 -0.91
C ILE A 129 -17.10 -24.16 0.00
N PHE A 130 -16.69 -23.15 0.77
CA PHE A 130 -15.56 -23.27 1.69
C PHE A 130 -15.81 -24.31 2.78
N ALA A 131 -17.05 -24.43 3.28
CA ALA A 131 -17.44 -25.42 4.26
C ALA A 131 -17.38 -26.85 3.71
N ASP A 132 -17.85 -27.08 2.47
CA ASP A 132 -17.75 -28.39 1.81
C ASP A 132 -16.29 -28.79 1.56
N ILE A 133 -15.46 -27.85 1.09
CA ILE A 133 -14.03 -28.07 0.91
C ILE A 133 -13.37 -28.47 2.24
N ALA A 134 -13.65 -27.74 3.32
CA ALA A 134 -13.11 -28.03 4.64
C ALA A 134 -13.54 -29.42 5.14
N PHE A 135 -14.82 -29.78 4.95
CA PHE A 135 -15.36 -31.08 5.32
C PHE A 135 -14.67 -32.22 4.55
N ARG A 136 -14.53 -32.10 3.23
CA ARG A 136 -13.84 -33.09 2.40
C ARG A 136 -12.39 -33.27 2.84
N MET A 137 -11.69 -32.19 3.19
CA MET A 137 -10.32 -32.30 3.70
C MET A 137 -10.20 -33.06 5.03
N CYS A 138 -11.19 -32.93 5.92
CA CYS A 138 -11.23 -33.72 7.15
C CYS A 138 -11.33 -35.23 6.87
N ILE A 139 -11.96 -35.62 5.76
CA ILE A 139 -12.14 -37.04 5.37
C ILE A 139 -10.93 -37.56 4.60
N TYR A 140 -10.46 -36.83 3.59
CA TYR A 140 -9.45 -37.33 2.64
C TYR A 140 -8.01 -36.95 3.03
N HIS A 141 -7.82 -36.16 4.08
CA HIS A 141 -6.53 -35.70 4.61
C HIS A 141 -5.60 -34.96 3.62
N HIS A 142 -6.05 -34.66 2.39
CA HIS A 142 -5.32 -33.88 1.40
C HIS A 142 -6.26 -32.97 0.58
N PRO A 143 -5.83 -31.74 0.23
CA PRO A 143 -6.59 -30.86 -0.64
C PRO A 143 -6.52 -31.34 -2.10
N MET A 144 -7.67 -31.37 -2.79
CA MET A 144 -7.69 -31.57 -4.24
C MET A 144 -7.28 -30.28 -4.97
N PHE A 145 -6.66 -30.42 -6.14
CA PHE A 145 -6.24 -29.27 -6.95
C PHE A 145 -7.42 -28.34 -7.32
N THR A 146 -8.60 -28.92 -7.55
CA THR A 146 -9.85 -28.17 -7.80
C THR A 146 -10.22 -27.24 -6.64
N HIS A 147 -10.09 -27.71 -5.39
CA HIS A 147 -10.38 -26.90 -4.19
C HIS A 147 -9.48 -25.66 -4.10
N ILE A 148 -8.23 -25.77 -4.54
CA ILE A 148 -7.33 -24.62 -4.59
C ILE A 148 -7.88 -23.59 -5.57
N LEU A 149 -8.23 -23.99 -6.79
CA LEU A 149 -8.75 -23.07 -7.81
C LEU A 149 -10.05 -22.39 -7.39
N ASP A 150 -10.97 -23.11 -6.75
CA ASP A 150 -12.24 -22.57 -6.27
C ASP A 150 -12.01 -21.44 -5.27
N ILE A 151 -11.15 -21.66 -4.27
CA ILE A 151 -10.82 -20.65 -3.27
C ILE A 151 -10.15 -19.42 -3.89
N LEU A 152 -9.23 -19.63 -4.83
CA LEU A 152 -8.60 -18.51 -5.52
C LEU A 152 -9.65 -17.69 -6.26
N SER A 153 -10.49 -18.35 -7.07
CA SER A 153 -11.50 -17.67 -7.90
C SER A 153 -12.46 -16.81 -7.08
N VAL A 154 -12.92 -17.31 -5.92
CA VAL A 154 -13.82 -16.56 -5.04
C VAL A 154 -13.09 -15.38 -4.39
N VAL A 155 -11.95 -15.60 -3.74
CA VAL A 155 -11.30 -14.54 -2.94
C VAL A 155 -10.75 -13.41 -3.82
N THR A 156 -10.25 -13.73 -5.01
CA THR A 156 -9.67 -12.71 -5.92
C THR A 156 -10.71 -11.94 -6.70
N SER A 157 -11.94 -12.46 -6.83
CA SER A 157 -13.02 -11.80 -7.60
C SER A 157 -13.87 -10.84 -6.77
N ILE A 158 -13.67 -10.77 -5.46
CA ILE A 158 -14.49 -9.95 -4.55
C ILE A 158 -13.64 -8.95 -3.78
N ASN A 159 -14.22 -7.82 -3.38
CA ASN A 159 -13.53 -6.79 -2.59
C ASN A 159 -13.42 -7.16 -1.09
N ASN A 160 -12.68 -6.38 -0.31
CA ASN A 160 -12.44 -6.68 1.10
C ASN A 160 -13.73 -6.70 1.92
N GLN A 161 -14.68 -5.81 1.64
CA GLN A 161 -15.98 -5.81 2.32
C GLN A 161 -16.71 -7.15 2.12
N GLN A 162 -16.81 -7.62 0.88
CA GLN A 162 -17.39 -8.91 0.54
C GLN A 162 -16.60 -10.09 1.13
N ARG A 163 -15.27 -9.99 1.23
CA ARG A 163 -14.46 -10.98 1.97
C ARG A 163 -14.80 -11.01 3.47
N GLN A 164 -15.10 -9.86 4.08
CA GLN A 164 -15.54 -9.82 5.48
C GLN A 164 -16.94 -10.42 5.64
N GLU A 165 -17.86 -10.16 4.70
CA GLU A 165 -19.19 -10.79 4.67
C GLU A 165 -19.10 -12.31 4.50
N LEU A 166 -18.25 -12.79 3.58
CA LEU A 166 -17.93 -14.21 3.42
C LEU A 166 -17.45 -14.82 4.73
N LYS A 167 -16.48 -14.18 5.38
CA LYS A 167 -15.90 -14.64 6.63
C LYS A 167 -16.97 -14.76 7.71
N GLN A 168 -17.82 -13.75 7.88
CA GLN A 168 -18.92 -13.77 8.84
C GLN A 168 -19.89 -14.92 8.56
N LYS A 169 -20.31 -15.10 7.30
CA LYS A 169 -21.23 -16.19 6.91
C LYS A 169 -20.62 -17.57 7.12
N PHE A 170 -19.35 -17.75 6.77
CA PHE A 170 -18.63 -18.99 7.00
C PHE A 170 -18.58 -19.35 8.48
N GLU A 171 -18.23 -18.38 9.33
CA GLU A 171 -18.11 -18.58 10.77
C GLU A 171 -19.48 -18.75 11.47
N SER A 172 -20.56 -18.16 10.94
CA SER A 172 -21.92 -18.33 11.48
C SER A 172 -22.55 -19.67 11.10
N ASN A 173 -22.19 -20.23 9.94
CA ASN A 173 -22.80 -21.46 9.40
C ASN A 173 -22.16 -22.75 9.95
N GLY A 174 -21.08 -22.65 10.72
CA GLY A 174 -20.34 -23.79 11.24
C GLY A 174 -21.11 -24.61 12.28
N LYS A 175 -21.73 -25.72 11.86
CA LYS A 175 -22.28 -26.77 12.74
C LYS A 175 -21.22 -27.74 13.33
N ASN A 176 -19.91 -27.48 13.19
CA ASN A 176 -18.85 -28.41 13.56
C ASN A 176 -18.05 -28.01 14.81
N THR A 177 -17.66 -29.04 15.57
CA THR A 177 -17.11 -29.08 16.94
C THR A 177 -15.71 -28.48 17.16
N LYS A 178 -15.18 -27.71 16.21
CA LYS A 178 -14.07 -26.76 16.43
C LYS A 178 -14.33 -25.54 15.55
N LYS A 179 -14.41 -24.36 16.16
CA LYS A 179 -14.67 -23.06 15.51
C LYS A 179 -13.47 -22.65 14.64
N ALA A 180 -13.30 -23.28 13.49
CA ALA A 180 -12.26 -22.94 12.51
C ALA A 180 -12.63 -21.65 11.79
N THR A 181 -11.64 -20.77 11.60
CA THR A 181 -11.80 -19.54 10.82
C THR A 181 -11.65 -19.82 9.32
N LEU A 182 -12.12 -18.89 8.48
CA LEU A 182 -11.93 -18.98 7.04
C LEU A 182 -10.44 -19.06 6.67
N GLU A 183 -9.61 -18.30 7.38
CA GLU A 183 -8.16 -18.29 7.20
C GLU A 183 -7.50 -19.62 7.60
N ASP A 184 -8.04 -20.31 8.61
CA ASP A 184 -7.58 -21.65 8.99
C ASP A 184 -7.80 -22.66 7.85
N VAL A 185 -8.96 -22.60 7.19
CA VAL A 185 -9.27 -23.46 6.04
C VAL A 185 -8.32 -23.17 4.89
N VAL A 186 -8.14 -21.89 4.53
CA VAL A 186 -7.19 -21.47 3.48
C VAL A 186 -5.76 -21.94 3.81
N SER A 187 -5.34 -21.80 5.07
CA SER A 187 -3.99 -22.20 5.51
C SER A 187 -3.80 -23.72 5.55
N GLN A 188 -4.87 -24.49 5.78
CA GLN A 188 -4.82 -25.95 5.69
C GLN A 188 -4.66 -26.39 4.23
N ILE A 189 -5.32 -25.71 3.29
CA ILE A 189 -5.31 -26.06 1.86
C ILE A 189 -3.99 -25.70 1.20
N LEU A 190 -3.52 -24.47 1.43
CA LEU A 190 -2.34 -23.92 0.77
C LEU A 190 -1.04 -24.18 1.56
N GLY A 191 -1.17 -24.75 2.76
CA GLY A 191 -0.07 -24.92 3.71
C GLY A 191 0.20 -23.68 4.56
N LYS A 192 0.73 -23.87 5.77
CA LYS A 192 0.81 -22.80 6.79
C LYS A 192 1.83 -21.68 6.51
N ARG A 193 2.84 -21.91 5.66
CA ARG A 193 4.02 -21.03 5.53
C ARG A 193 4.39 -20.66 4.08
N GLY A 194 3.44 -20.75 3.16
CA GLY A 194 3.64 -20.43 1.74
C GLY A 194 3.32 -18.97 1.39
N LYS A 195 3.96 -18.46 0.33
CA LYS A 195 3.71 -17.12 -0.24
C LYS A 195 2.26 -16.97 -0.73
N THR A 196 1.70 -18.02 -1.33
CA THR A 196 0.29 -18.08 -1.74
C THR A 196 -0.63 -17.94 -0.53
N THR A 197 -0.37 -18.67 0.56
CA THR A 197 -1.15 -18.58 1.80
C THR A 197 -1.07 -17.20 2.40
N LEU A 198 0.14 -16.63 2.48
CA LEU A 198 0.34 -15.27 2.98
C LEU A 198 -0.50 -14.26 2.17
N LEU A 199 -0.45 -14.34 0.84
CA LEU A 199 -1.23 -13.48 -0.03
C LEU A 199 -2.73 -13.64 0.25
N MET A 200 -3.23 -14.87 0.25
CA MET A 200 -4.66 -15.16 0.44
C MET A 200 -5.18 -14.73 1.81
N VAL A 201 -4.43 -15.01 2.88
CA VAL A 201 -4.75 -14.57 4.24
C VAL A 201 -4.68 -13.03 4.35
N SER A 202 -3.75 -12.39 3.63
CA SER A 202 -3.69 -10.92 3.57
C SER A 202 -4.93 -10.32 2.90
N LEU A 203 -5.43 -10.92 1.82
CA LEU A 203 -6.66 -10.48 1.15
C LEU A 203 -7.90 -10.61 2.05
N LEU A 204 -7.98 -11.69 2.82
CA LEU A 204 -9.08 -11.98 3.75
C LEU A 204 -9.06 -11.11 5.01
N SER A 205 -7.91 -10.54 5.37
CA SER A 205 -7.77 -9.71 6.56
C SER A 205 -8.56 -8.40 6.43
N PRO A 206 -9.28 -7.93 7.47
CA PRO A 206 -9.83 -6.59 7.47
C PRO A 206 -8.73 -5.55 7.22
N ILE A 207 -8.99 -4.53 6.40
CA ILE A 207 -7.98 -3.53 6.01
C ILE A 207 -7.28 -2.89 7.23
N ALA A 208 -8.04 -2.54 8.26
CA ALA A 208 -7.49 -1.95 9.49
C ALA A 208 -6.57 -2.92 10.24
N TYR A 209 -6.93 -4.21 10.31
CA TYR A 209 -6.08 -5.23 10.95
C TYR A 209 -4.84 -5.54 10.11
N TYR A 210 -4.96 -5.60 8.78
CA TYR A 210 -3.82 -5.78 7.90
C TYR A 210 -2.82 -4.61 8.05
N ARG A 211 -3.31 -3.38 8.15
CA ARG A 211 -2.45 -2.21 8.45
C ARG A 211 -1.80 -2.31 9.83
N ALA A 212 -2.52 -2.77 10.85
CA ALA A 212 -1.97 -3.01 12.19
C ALA A 212 -0.83 -4.04 12.17
N GLN A 213 -0.94 -5.10 11.36
CA GLN A 213 0.14 -6.08 11.13
C GLN A 213 1.37 -5.42 10.51
N ILE A 214 1.18 -4.57 9.49
CA ILE A 214 2.27 -3.84 8.84
C ILE A 214 2.96 -2.89 9.83
N ILE A 215 2.20 -2.16 10.66
CA ILE A 215 2.76 -1.28 11.69
C ILE A 215 3.57 -2.10 12.71
N ARG A 216 3.05 -3.26 13.13
CA ARG A 216 3.74 -4.14 14.08
C ARG A 216 5.07 -4.67 13.53
N GLU A 217 5.12 -5.01 12.24
CA GLU A 217 6.38 -5.31 11.56
C GLU A 217 7.29 -4.06 11.50
N GLY A 218 6.70 -2.91 11.21
CA GLY A 218 7.35 -1.60 11.17
C GLY A 218 8.04 -1.20 12.47
N LEU A 219 7.58 -1.69 13.63
CA LEU A 219 8.26 -1.43 14.92
C LEU A 219 9.73 -1.86 14.90
N LYS A 220 10.11 -2.83 14.06
CA LYS A 220 11.52 -3.25 13.83
C LYS A 220 12.08 -2.74 12.49
N ASN A 221 11.26 -2.13 11.65
CA ASN A 221 11.60 -1.61 10.33
C ASN A 221 11.10 -0.17 10.21
N LEU A 222 11.96 0.76 10.65
CA LEU A 222 11.59 2.17 10.75
C LEU A 222 11.04 2.75 9.43
N PRO A 223 11.67 2.59 8.26
CA PRO A 223 11.08 3.07 7.00
C PRO A 223 9.63 2.62 6.77
N LEU A 224 9.30 1.36 7.08
CA LEU A 224 7.96 0.81 6.92
C LEU A 224 6.96 1.41 7.92
N LEU A 225 7.39 1.58 9.17
CA LEU A 225 6.56 2.17 10.23
C LEU A 225 6.02 3.53 9.81
N ILE A 226 6.92 4.36 9.30
CA ILE A 226 6.59 5.74 8.98
C ILE A 226 5.85 5.86 7.68
N GLU A 227 6.23 5.12 6.64
CA GLU A 227 5.39 5.04 5.46
C GLU A 227 3.94 4.75 5.86
N THR A 228 3.73 3.72 6.68
CA THR A 228 2.40 3.26 7.03
C THR A 228 1.63 4.31 7.84
N ILE A 229 2.26 4.91 8.86
CA ILE A 229 1.60 5.92 9.70
C ILE A 229 1.37 7.23 8.92
N CYS A 230 2.38 7.73 8.21
CA CYS A 230 2.33 9.06 7.58
C CYS A 230 1.45 9.11 6.33
N THR A 231 1.22 7.97 5.66
CA THR A 231 0.34 7.88 4.47
C THR A 231 -1.10 7.49 4.81
N SER A 232 -1.40 7.22 6.07
CA SER A 232 -2.76 6.88 6.51
C SER A 232 -3.58 8.14 6.80
N THR A 233 -4.86 8.08 6.46
CA THR A 233 -5.83 9.11 6.86
C THR A 233 -6.14 9.00 8.36
N ASN A 234 -6.70 10.05 8.95
CA ASN A 234 -7.16 10.06 10.34
C ASN A 234 -8.16 8.93 10.62
N ALA A 235 -9.10 8.69 9.69
CA ALA A 235 -10.06 7.59 9.81
C ALA A 235 -9.34 6.23 9.81
N GLN A 236 -8.43 6.01 8.85
CA GLN A 236 -7.63 4.78 8.76
C GLN A 236 -6.79 4.56 10.02
N LEU A 237 -6.18 5.60 10.60
CA LEU A 237 -5.40 5.50 11.83
C LEU A 237 -6.25 5.13 13.03
N ARG A 238 -7.44 5.74 13.19
CA ARG A 238 -8.39 5.37 14.26
C ARG A 238 -8.82 3.91 14.17
N ASP A 239 -9.23 3.46 12.99
CA ASP A 239 -9.64 2.07 12.77
C ASP A 239 -8.47 1.10 13.02
N THR A 240 -7.26 1.49 12.62
CA THR A 240 -6.05 0.70 12.83
C THR A 240 -5.67 0.60 14.30
N MET A 241 -5.78 1.68 15.07
CA MET A 241 -5.56 1.66 16.52
C MET A 241 -6.58 0.76 17.22
N LEU A 242 -7.85 0.83 16.83
CA LEU A 242 -8.90 -0.06 17.35
C LEU A 242 -8.59 -1.53 17.03
N ALA A 243 -8.21 -1.84 15.79
CA ALA A 243 -7.81 -3.20 15.39
C ALA A 243 -6.57 -3.68 16.16
N TYR A 244 -5.58 -2.80 16.37
CA TYR A 244 -4.36 -3.11 17.11
C TYR A 244 -4.66 -3.51 18.56
N VAL A 245 -5.47 -2.73 19.27
CA VAL A 245 -5.91 -3.05 20.64
C VAL A 245 -6.71 -4.37 20.65
N THR A 246 -7.61 -4.54 19.69
CA THR A 246 -8.49 -5.72 19.60
C THR A 246 -7.69 -7.01 19.44
N HIS A 247 -6.73 -7.04 18.52
CA HIS A 247 -6.01 -8.25 18.12
C HIS A 247 -4.72 -8.49 18.92
N TYR A 248 -4.04 -7.44 19.37
CA TYR A 248 -2.75 -7.57 20.05
C TYR A 248 -2.80 -7.28 21.54
N LYS A 249 -3.94 -6.80 22.06
CA LYS A 249 -4.11 -6.43 23.47
C LYS A 249 -3.01 -5.48 23.94
N ALA A 250 -2.58 -4.60 23.05
CA ALA A 250 -1.50 -3.64 23.25
C ALA A 250 -1.92 -2.27 22.69
N ASP A 251 -1.28 -1.21 23.19
CA ASP A 251 -1.51 0.15 22.72
C ASP A 251 -0.50 0.50 21.62
N LEU A 252 -1.01 0.86 20.44
CA LEU A 252 -0.20 1.17 19.27
C LEU A 252 0.72 2.37 19.54
N VAL A 253 0.22 3.41 20.19
CA VAL A 253 0.99 4.64 20.48
C VAL A 253 2.15 4.33 21.42
N SER A 254 1.91 3.55 22.48
CA SER A 254 2.92 3.07 23.42
C SER A 254 4.01 2.24 22.74
N ASP A 255 3.65 1.35 21.84
CA ASP A 255 4.63 0.50 21.16
C ASP A 255 5.44 1.28 20.13
N VAL A 256 4.83 2.25 19.43
CA VAL A 256 5.55 3.22 18.59
C VAL A 256 6.50 4.07 19.44
N ASP A 257 6.07 4.52 20.62
CA ASP A 257 6.89 5.30 21.54
C ASP A 257 8.16 4.54 21.94
N LYS A 258 8.00 3.29 22.38
CA LYS A 258 9.13 2.40 22.72
C LYS A 258 10.05 2.16 21.53
N ALA A 259 9.49 1.83 20.36
CA ALA A 259 10.26 1.51 19.15
C ALA A 259 11.06 2.72 18.62
N THR A 260 10.62 3.93 18.90
CA THR A 260 11.23 5.17 18.39
C THR A 260 11.91 6.02 19.47
N LYS A 261 11.97 5.54 20.72
CA LYS A 261 12.50 6.28 21.90
C LYS A 261 13.87 6.95 21.68
N GLY A 262 14.76 6.32 20.90
CA GLY A 262 16.08 6.87 20.56
C GLY A 262 16.09 7.99 19.50
N LYS A 263 14.94 8.33 18.92
CA LYS A 263 14.78 9.31 17.83
C LYS A 263 13.73 10.35 18.22
N LYS A 264 14.11 11.29 19.10
CA LYS A 264 13.20 12.21 19.79
C LYS A 264 12.21 12.94 18.86
N ASN A 265 12.70 13.59 17.79
CA ASN A 265 11.85 14.36 16.88
C ASN A 265 10.85 13.46 16.15
N LEU A 266 11.35 12.34 15.61
CA LEU A 266 10.54 11.36 14.90
C LEU A 266 9.49 10.69 15.80
N ASN A 267 9.88 10.31 17.02
CA ASN A 267 8.99 9.74 18.02
C ASN A 267 7.81 10.68 18.30
N TRP A 268 8.10 11.96 18.54
CA TRP A 268 7.06 12.95 18.74
C TRP A 268 6.17 13.11 17.52
N MET A 269 6.74 13.26 16.32
CA MET A 269 5.95 13.43 15.10
C MET A 269 4.98 12.27 14.87
N LEU A 270 5.43 11.04 15.05
CA LEU A 270 4.56 9.88 14.90
C LEU A 270 3.44 9.86 15.93
N LYS A 271 3.73 10.25 17.18
CA LYS A 271 2.72 10.36 18.22
C LYS A 271 1.70 11.46 17.92
N GLU A 272 2.14 12.59 17.38
CA GLU A 272 1.23 13.66 16.92
C GLU A 272 0.33 13.20 15.78
N ILE A 273 0.88 12.51 14.77
CA ILE A 273 0.10 11.96 13.65
C ILE A 273 -0.91 10.92 14.16
N LEU A 274 -0.50 10.07 15.11
CA LEU A 274 -1.36 9.04 15.69
C LEU A 274 -2.52 9.61 16.53
N LYS A 275 -2.48 10.88 16.96
CA LYS A 275 -3.66 11.55 17.51
C LYS A 275 -4.81 11.62 16.49
N SER A 276 -4.53 11.41 15.19
CA SER A 276 -5.53 11.32 14.13
C SER A 276 -6.37 12.60 13.99
N GLN A 277 -5.68 13.74 14.11
CA GLN A 277 -6.25 15.10 14.07
C GLN A 277 -5.59 15.98 13.00
N ARG A 278 -4.82 15.40 12.07
CA ARG A 278 -4.17 16.16 11.00
C ARG A 278 -5.24 16.76 10.08
N PRO A 279 -5.12 18.01 9.61
CA PRO A 279 -6.05 18.53 8.59
C PRO A 279 -6.04 17.69 7.31
N GLU A 280 -7.21 17.38 6.75
CA GLU A 280 -7.36 16.56 5.51
C GLU A 280 -8.07 17.31 4.38
N GLY A 281 -8.29 18.61 4.54
CA GLY A 281 -8.94 19.44 3.53
C GLY A 281 -8.15 19.53 2.21
N LEU A 282 -8.89 19.61 1.11
CA LEU A 282 -8.35 19.81 -0.24
C LEU A 282 -8.20 21.28 -0.63
N GLN A 283 -8.89 22.20 0.08
CA GLN A 283 -8.80 23.62 -0.20
C GLN A 283 -7.41 24.14 0.16
N LEU A 284 -6.75 24.78 -0.81
CA LEU A 284 -5.43 25.34 -0.65
C LEU A 284 -5.52 26.83 -0.35
N ASN A 285 -4.95 27.25 0.77
CA ASN A 285 -4.79 28.67 1.10
C ASN A 285 -3.39 29.13 0.68
N MET A 286 -3.29 29.80 -0.47
CA MET A 286 -2.00 30.25 -1.00
C MET A 286 -1.29 31.25 -0.07
N THR A 287 -2.03 32.00 0.76
CA THR A 287 -1.43 32.89 1.75
C THR A 287 -0.70 32.09 2.83
N GLU A 288 -1.30 30.99 3.33
CA GLU A 288 -0.64 30.09 4.26
C GLU A 288 0.52 29.33 3.61
N VAL A 289 0.38 28.89 2.36
CA VAL A 289 1.46 28.24 1.60
C VAL A 289 2.69 29.15 1.54
N ASN A 290 2.49 30.42 1.16
CA ASN A 290 3.57 31.40 1.07
C ASN A 290 4.19 31.74 2.43
N LYS A 291 3.38 31.75 3.49
CA LYS A 291 3.86 31.94 4.87
C LYS A 291 4.75 30.78 5.29
N ASP A 292 4.24 29.55 5.21
CA ASP A 292 4.98 28.35 5.63
C ASP A 292 6.27 28.20 4.80
N MET A 293 6.25 28.49 3.49
CA MET A 293 7.45 28.46 2.65
C MET A 293 8.54 29.43 3.16
N LYS A 294 8.18 30.67 3.51
CA LYS A 294 9.12 31.66 4.04
C LYS A 294 9.72 31.21 5.36
N GLU A 295 8.87 30.74 6.29
CA GLU A 295 9.31 30.24 7.60
C GLU A 295 10.27 29.05 7.46
N LEU A 296 9.99 28.13 6.52
CA LEU A 296 10.86 26.98 6.24
C LEU A 296 12.20 27.42 5.61
N LYS A 297 12.18 28.40 4.70
CA LYS A 297 13.40 28.94 4.08
C LYS A 297 14.29 29.62 5.12
N GLU A 298 13.72 30.51 5.94
CA GLU A 298 14.44 31.18 7.03
C GLU A 298 15.01 30.17 8.03
N ALA A 299 14.23 29.14 8.39
CA ALA A 299 14.70 28.06 9.24
C ALA A 299 15.89 27.30 8.63
N SER A 300 15.90 27.10 7.31
CA SER A 300 16.99 26.42 6.60
C SER A 300 18.29 27.24 6.51
N GLU A 301 18.17 28.57 6.46
CA GLU A 301 19.30 29.50 6.36
C GLU A 301 19.85 29.88 7.74
N SER A 302 19.03 29.76 8.78
CA SER A 302 19.46 29.99 10.15
C SER A 302 20.38 28.87 10.62
N ASN A 303 21.67 29.17 10.82
CA ASN A 303 22.69 28.27 11.38
C ASN A 303 22.42 27.87 12.86
N LYS A 304 21.19 28.05 13.35
CA LYS A 304 20.79 27.79 14.73
C LYS A 304 20.44 26.32 14.89
N ALA A 305 21.46 25.53 15.18
CA ALA A 305 21.27 24.27 15.85
C ALA A 305 20.60 24.51 17.22
N ASN A 306 19.36 24.04 17.35
CA ASN A 306 18.57 23.82 18.59
C ASN A 306 17.81 24.98 19.24
N ALA A 307 16.50 24.75 19.43
CA ALA A 307 15.83 24.80 20.74
C ALA A 307 14.36 24.29 20.66
N GLY A 308 14.12 22.98 20.47
CA GLY A 308 12.77 22.37 20.53
C GLY A 308 12.39 21.53 19.29
N PHE A 309 11.13 21.08 19.21
CA PHE A 309 10.58 20.58 17.94
C PHE A 309 10.61 21.75 16.95
N GLY A 310 11.35 21.60 15.85
CA GLY A 310 11.65 22.68 14.93
C GLY A 310 10.46 23.09 14.06
N THR A 311 10.67 24.18 13.30
CA THR A 311 9.73 24.69 12.30
C THR A 311 9.29 23.58 11.33
N TRP A 312 10.23 22.72 10.92
CA TRP A 312 9.98 21.60 10.01
C TRP A 312 9.05 20.55 10.62
N GLU A 313 9.35 20.06 11.83
CA GLU A 313 8.55 19.03 12.47
C GLU A 313 7.11 19.49 12.70
N ASN A 314 6.92 20.73 13.18
CA ASN A 314 5.60 21.33 13.37
C ASN A 314 4.82 21.44 12.05
N PHE A 315 5.49 21.86 10.98
CA PHE A 315 4.88 21.94 9.66
C PHE A 315 4.35 20.57 9.18
N PHE A 316 5.14 19.50 9.26
CA PHE A 316 4.75 18.18 8.76
C PHE A 316 3.63 17.47 9.55
N VAL A 317 3.46 17.83 10.83
CA VAL A 317 2.38 17.23 11.66
C VAL A 317 1.09 18.05 11.59
N SER A 318 1.18 19.37 11.41
CA SER A 318 0.05 20.29 11.51
C SER A 318 -0.64 20.60 10.18
N ARG A 319 0.03 20.38 9.05
CA ARG A 319 -0.53 20.69 7.72
C ARG A 319 -1.10 19.46 7.02
N SER A 320 -2.06 19.68 6.13
CA SER A 320 -2.59 18.63 5.28
C SER A 320 -1.56 18.17 4.27
N LEU A 321 -1.64 16.91 3.82
CA LEU A 321 -0.74 16.39 2.80
C LEU A 321 -0.83 17.18 1.48
N SER A 322 -2.01 17.69 1.13
CA SER A 322 -2.22 18.55 -0.03
C SER A 322 -1.50 19.89 0.11
N HIS A 323 -1.53 20.49 1.31
CA HIS A 323 -0.81 21.73 1.61
C HIS A 323 0.71 21.53 1.61
N ILE A 324 1.19 20.46 2.27
CA ILE A 324 2.62 20.10 2.32
C ILE A 324 3.18 19.93 0.90
N LYS A 325 2.44 19.21 0.03
CA LYS A 325 2.75 19.09 -1.39
C LYS A 325 2.90 20.47 -2.04
N LYS A 326 1.94 21.37 -1.83
CA LYS A 326 1.95 22.66 -2.50
C LYS A 326 3.11 23.56 -2.05
N VAL A 327 3.42 23.54 -0.75
CA VAL A 327 4.59 24.25 -0.21
C VAL A 327 5.88 23.71 -0.82
N ALA A 328 6.02 22.39 -0.98
CA ALA A 328 7.21 21.80 -1.62
C ALA A 328 7.38 22.28 -3.08
N GLU A 329 6.30 22.29 -3.88
CA GLU A 329 6.33 22.80 -5.26
C GLU A 329 6.79 24.26 -5.33
N VAL A 330 6.31 25.11 -4.42
CA VAL A 330 6.65 26.54 -4.37
C VAL A 330 8.08 26.73 -3.87
N TYR A 331 8.51 25.95 -2.88
CA TYR A 331 9.86 25.99 -2.35
C TYR A 331 10.89 25.72 -3.45
N ASP A 332 10.74 24.61 -4.19
CA ASP A 332 11.66 24.22 -5.28
C ASP A 332 11.77 25.30 -6.36
N THR A 333 10.67 25.95 -6.70
CA THR A 333 10.63 27.03 -7.70
C THR A 333 11.43 28.26 -7.25
N ILE A 334 11.41 28.57 -5.95
CA ILE A 334 11.96 29.83 -5.40
C ILE A 334 13.41 29.68 -4.96
N SER A 335 13.79 28.55 -4.36
CA SER A 335 15.17 28.35 -3.91
C SER A 335 16.13 28.01 -5.05
N GLY A 336 15.64 27.50 -6.19
CA GLY A 336 16.48 26.93 -7.26
C GLY A 336 17.24 25.66 -6.84
N LEU A 337 17.29 25.40 -5.53
CA LEU A 337 17.61 24.16 -4.87
C LEU A 337 16.30 23.40 -4.69
N THR A 338 16.31 22.10 -4.99
CA THR A 338 15.25 21.24 -4.46
C THR A 338 15.32 21.30 -2.94
N LEU A 339 14.20 21.07 -2.25
CA LEU A 339 14.23 20.70 -0.83
C LEU A 339 15.37 19.68 -0.56
N ASP A 340 15.67 18.80 -1.53
CA ASP A 340 16.73 17.77 -1.50
C ASP A 340 18.17 18.25 -1.47
N SER A 341 18.44 19.49 -1.84
CA SER A 341 19.81 19.97 -2.06
C SER A 341 20.47 20.58 -0.81
N ASN A 342 19.69 20.94 0.22
CA ASN A 342 20.19 21.58 1.44
C ASN A 342 20.74 20.57 2.47
N LYS A 343 21.98 20.13 2.22
CA LYS A 343 22.76 19.14 3.00
C LYS A 343 23.32 19.67 4.33
N THR A 344 22.49 20.26 5.20
CA THR A 344 22.96 20.74 6.52
C THR A 344 22.45 19.82 7.64
N ILE A 345 23.28 18.82 7.97
CA ILE A 345 23.55 18.00 9.18
C ILE A 345 22.46 17.76 10.27
N LEU A 346 21.41 18.56 10.42
CA LEU A 346 20.22 18.24 11.24
C LEU A 346 19.07 17.62 10.41
N CYS A 347 19.14 17.78 9.09
CA CYS A 347 18.16 17.29 8.14
C CYS A 347 18.23 15.79 7.83
N PHE A 348 19.33 15.06 8.10
CA PHE A 348 19.49 13.69 7.57
C PHE A 348 18.44 12.63 8.00
N SER A 349 17.72 12.84 9.10
CA SER A 349 16.73 11.87 9.61
C SER A 349 15.28 12.28 9.41
N LEU A 350 15.02 13.55 9.08
CA LEU A 350 13.69 14.06 8.70
C LEU A 350 13.62 14.33 7.20
N PHE A 351 14.72 14.74 6.61
CA PHE A 351 14.89 14.94 5.17
C PHE A 351 14.87 13.62 4.43
N ILE A 352 15.70 12.61 4.71
CA ILE A 352 15.55 11.24 4.11
C ILE A 352 14.14 10.64 4.31
N PHE A 353 13.36 11.20 5.22
CA PHE A 353 12.09 10.70 5.69
C PHE A 353 10.88 11.35 5.07
N VAL A 354 10.96 12.67 4.94
CA VAL A 354 10.09 13.50 4.16
C VAL A 354 10.46 13.32 2.70
N GLU A 355 11.72 13.29 2.28
CA GLU A 355 12.26 12.86 0.99
C GLU A 355 11.90 11.39 0.70
N LYS A 356 11.92 10.43 1.63
CA LYS A 356 11.26 9.13 1.37
C LYS A 356 9.75 9.19 1.49
N ALA A 357 9.13 10.29 1.91
CA ALA A 357 7.69 10.48 1.76
C ALA A 357 7.38 11.32 0.51
N ILE A 358 8.37 12.06 -0.05
CA ILE A 358 8.33 13.12 -1.07
C ILE A 358 8.99 12.66 -2.37
N LEU A 359 10.09 11.92 -2.41
CA LEU A 359 10.48 10.96 -3.49
C LEU A 359 9.56 9.74 -3.52
N LEU A 360 8.68 9.65 -2.51
CA LEU A 360 7.46 8.86 -2.52
C LEU A 360 6.15 9.73 -2.71
N THR A 361 6.26 11.09 -2.73
CA THR A 361 5.45 12.30 -3.17
C THR A 361 5.47 12.96 -4.61
N PHE A 362 6.64 13.12 -5.27
CA PHE A 362 7.08 13.77 -6.50
C PHE A 362 8.34 13.04 -7.05
N GLY A 363 8.27 12.46 -8.25
CA GLY A 363 9.30 11.57 -8.75
C GLY A 363 10.32 12.32 -9.60
N TYR A 364 11.59 12.28 -9.19
CA TYR A 364 12.74 12.55 -10.04
C TYR A 364 13.87 11.55 -9.73
N TYR A 365 14.58 11.17 -10.80
CA TYR A 365 15.83 10.41 -10.80
C TYR A 365 17.01 11.33 -10.52
#